data_AF-A0A8B6X2I5-F1
#
_entry.id   AF-A0A8B6X2I5-F1
#
_cell.length_a   1.000
_cell.length_b   1.000
_cell.length_c   1.000
_cell.angle_alpha   90.00
_cell.angle_beta   90.00
_cell.angle_gamma   90.00
#
_symmetry.space_group_name_H-M   'P 1'
#
loop_
_entity.id
_entity.type
_entity.pdbx_description
1 polymer ?
#
loop_
_entity_poly.entity_id
_entity_poly.type
_entity_poly.pdbx_seq_one_letter_code
_entity_poly.pdbx_strand_id
1 'polypeptide(L)'
;MPADPSHLILLYVLMPLWFSAGIADWLCHRASDIEHTAGAKESLIHLLMFGEVGAALVAGLLLDINALVIVFAFAMFFVHEATALWDVSYAVTRRRVSPFEQHVHSFLEMIPLMAALTIAALHWPQALAALGLGDEPARWEIARKPDPLPAAYVVTVLGAAFLIEFLPFVAELRRGLRAAGGRLVPDRHR
;
A
#
# COMPACT_ATOMS: atom_id res chain seq x y z
N MET A 1 12.69 -19.07 -21.24
CA MET A 1 11.74 -19.59 -20.23
C MET A 1 10.45 -18.79 -20.40
N PRO A 2 9.26 -19.42 -20.49
CA PRO A 2 8.03 -18.66 -20.28
C PRO A 2 8.11 -17.97 -18.92
N ALA A 3 7.64 -16.73 -18.82
CA ALA A 3 7.65 -16.00 -17.57
C ALA A 3 6.88 -16.80 -16.50
N ASP A 4 7.46 -16.94 -15.31
CA ASP A 4 6.81 -17.59 -14.17
C ASP A 4 5.42 -16.94 -13.97
N PRO A 5 4.32 -17.73 -13.96
CA PRO A 5 2.98 -17.18 -13.80
C PRO A 5 2.82 -16.37 -12.52
N SER A 6 3.52 -16.72 -11.44
CA SER A 6 3.48 -15.98 -10.18
C SER A 6 4.07 -14.57 -10.32
N HIS A 7 5.17 -14.43 -11.08
CA HIS A 7 5.71 -13.12 -11.43
C HIS A 7 4.73 -12.31 -12.28
N LEU A 8 4.08 -12.93 -13.26
CA LEU A 8 3.10 -12.24 -14.11
C LEU A 8 1.88 -11.77 -13.30
N ILE A 9 1.38 -12.60 -12.39
CA ILE A 9 0.28 -12.26 -11.49
C ILE A 9 0.67 -11.07 -10.61
N LEU A 10 1.86 -11.10 -10.00
CA LEU A 10 2.34 -10.00 -9.16
C LEU A 10 2.40 -8.67 -9.93
N LEU A 11 3.02 -8.68 -11.11
CA LEU A 11 3.32 -7.45 -11.85
C LEU A 11 2.14 -6.90 -12.66
N TYR A 12 1.26 -7.77 -13.16
CA TYR A 12 0.23 -7.40 -14.14
C TYR A 12 -1.20 -7.69 -13.69
N VAL A 13 -1.39 -8.34 -12.54
CA VAL A 13 -2.73 -8.53 -11.95
C VAL A 13 -2.83 -7.80 -10.62
N LEU A 14 -1.94 -8.07 -9.67
CA LEU A 14 -1.99 -7.45 -8.35
C LEU A 14 -1.66 -5.95 -8.43
N MET A 15 -0.60 -5.57 -9.14
CA MET A 15 -0.20 -4.15 -9.25
C MET A 15 -1.30 -3.26 -9.85
N PRO A 16 -1.91 -3.60 -11.02
CA PRO A 16 -2.95 -2.76 -11.60
C PRO A 16 -4.25 -2.76 -10.77
N LEU A 17 -4.56 -3.88 -10.10
CA LEU A 17 -5.72 -3.98 -9.24
C LEU A 17 -5.56 -3.10 -7.99
N TRP A 18 -4.36 -3.04 -7.41
CA TRP A 18 -4.05 -2.15 -6.30
C TRP A 18 -4.27 -0.68 -6.68
N PHE A 19 -3.75 -0.26 -7.84
CA PHE A 19 -4.00 1.10 -8.35
C PHE A 19 -5.49 1.38 -8.60
N SER A 20 -6.21 0.39 -9.14
CA SER A 20 -7.64 0.55 -9.37
C SER A 20 -8.41 0.72 -8.06
N ALA A 21 -8.02 0.01 -7.01
CA ALA A 21 -8.61 0.10 -5.69
C ALA A 21 -8.30 1.46 -5.03
N GLY A 22 -7.08 1.96 -5.12
CA GLY A 22 -6.72 3.25 -4.53
C GLY A 22 -7.38 4.46 -5.22
N ILE A 23 -7.54 4.41 -6.55
CA ILE A 23 -8.40 5.36 -7.26
C ILE A 23 -9.85 5.28 -6.77
N ALA A 24 -10.40 4.06 -6.62
CA ALA A 24 -11.77 3.86 -6.18
C ALA A 24 -12.00 4.39 -4.74
N ASP A 25 -11.02 4.22 -3.86
CA ASP A 25 -11.01 4.75 -2.50
C ASP A 25 -11.07 6.28 -2.49
N TRP A 26 -10.17 6.92 -3.24
CA TRP A 26 -10.19 8.38 -3.41
C TRP A 26 -11.52 8.90 -3.99
N LEU A 27 -12.16 8.16 -4.89
CA LEU A 27 -13.49 8.51 -5.38
C LEU A 27 -14.58 8.39 -4.30
N CYS A 28 -14.47 7.42 -3.39
CA CYS A 28 -15.36 7.29 -2.23
C CYS A 28 -15.18 8.48 -1.25
N HIS A 29 -13.94 8.89 -1.00
CA HIS A 29 -13.61 10.08 -0.22
C HIS A 29 -14.23 11.34 -0.82
N ARG A 30 -14.07 11.52 -2.13
CA ARG A 30 -14.68 12.64 -2.84
C ARG A 30 -16.21 12.61 -2.77
N ALA A 31 -16.83 11.45 -2.93
CA ALA A 31 -18.28 11.29 -2.86
C ALA A 31 -18.85 11.54 -1.46
N SER A 32 -18.05 11.33 -0.41
CA SER A 32 -18.43 11.54 0.99
C SER A 32 -18.12 12.93 1.52
N ASP A 33 -17.68 13.86 0.66
CA ASP A 33 -17.28 15.22 1.04
C ASP A 33 -16.28 15.22 2.21
N ILE A 34 -15.23 14.39 2.06
CA ILE A 34 -14.30 14.08 3.16
C ILE A 34 -13.72 15.34 3.80
N GLU A 35 -13.47 16.40 3.04
CA GLU A 35 -12.94 17.67 3.54
C GLU A 35 -13.79 18.32 4.65
N HIS A 36 -15.11 18.07 4.67
CA HIS A 36 -16.03 18.60 5.68
C HIS A 36 -16.52 17.54 6.68
N THR A 37 -16.27 16.25 6.44
CA THR A 37 -16.70 15.16 7.32
C THR A 37 -15.57 14.67 8.23
N ALA A 38 -14.70 13.80 7.72
CA ALA A 38 -13.56 13.28 8.46
C ALA A 38 -12.31 14.18 8.40
N GLY A 39 -12.20 14.96 7.33
CA GLY A 39 -11.20 16.00 7.13
C GLY A 39 -9.78 15.49 6.91
N ALA A 40 -8.85 16.43 6.99
CA ALA A 40 -7.43 16.22 6.70
C ALA A 40 -6.76 15.11 7.50
N LYS A 41 -7.29 14.75 8.68
CA LYS A 41 -6.76 13.64 9.48
C LYS A 41 -6.84 12.31 8.74
N GLU A 42 -7.97 12.01 8.09
CA GLU A 42 -8.14 10.74 7.35
C GLU A 42 -7.17 10.68 6.17
N SER A 43 -7.11 11.74 5.36
CA SER A 43 -6.14 11.82 4.25
C SER A 43 -4.68 11.71 4.71
N LEU A 44 -4.33 12.21 5.90
CA LEU A 44 -3.00 12.04 6.47
C LEU A 44 -2.71 10.58 6.85
N ILE A 45 -3.69 9.88 7.41
CA ILE A 45 -3.56 8.45 7.72
C ILE A 45 -3.43 7.64 6.42
N HIS A 46 -4.19 7.96 5.37
CA HIS A 46 -4.02 7.33 4.06
C HIS A 46 -2.63 7.58 3.45
N LEU A 47 -2.07 8.78 3.58
CA LEU A 47 -0.70 9.06 3.14
C LEU A 47 0.35 8.28 3.95
N LEU A 48 0.10 8.05 5.25
CA LEU A 48 0.94 7.18 6.08
C LEU A 48 0.85 5.72 5.57
N MET A 49 -0.37 5.21 5.34
CA MET A 49 -0.61 3.88 4.77
C MET A 49 0.05 3.70 3.39
N PHE A 50 -0.04 4.71 2.53
CA PHE A 50 0.66 4.73 1.25
C PHE A 50 2.17 4.64 1.42
N GLY A 51 2.73 5.36 2.41
CA GLY A 51 4.16 5.27 2.75
C GLY A 51 4.56 3.87 3.22
N GLU A 52 3.71 3.22 4.01
CA GLU A 52 3.97 1.87 4.56
C GLU A 52 4.05 0.82 3.44
N VAL A 53 3.02 0.76 2.59
CA VAL A 53 2.98 -0.15 1.44
C VAL A 53 4.01 0.26 0.39
N GLY A 54 4.18 1.57 0.16
CA GLY A 54 5.14 2.13 -0.80
C GLY A 54 6.59 1.77 -0.47
N ALA A 55 6.95 1.73 0.83
CA ALA A 55 8.27 1.30 1.25
C ALA A 55 8.54 -0.17 0.90
N ALA A 56 7.57 -1.06 1.18
CA ALA A 56 7.67 -2.48 0.79
C ALA A 56 7.70 -2.66 -0.74
N LEU A 57 6.91 -1.88 -1.48
CA LEU A 57 6.90 -1.88 -2.94
C LEU A 57 8.26 -1.46 -3.52
N VAL A 58 8.85 -0.36 -3.04
CA VAL A 58 10.15 0.12 -3.51
C VAL A 58 11.25 -0.90 -3.21
N ALA A 59 11.23 -1.51 -2.01
CA ALA A 59 12.14 -2.60 -1.68
C ALA A 59 11.96 -3.79 -2.65
N GLY A 60 10.72 -4.21 -2.89
CA GLY A 60 10.39 -5.30 -3.80
C GLY A 60 10.80 -5.05 -5.26
N LEU A 61 10.73 -3.81 -5.74
CA LEU A 61 11.10 -3.43 -7.11
C LEU A 61 12.61 -3.30 -7.30
N LEU A 62 13.35 -2.81 -6.30
CA LEU A 62 14.75 -2.40 -6.48
C LEU A 62 15.78 -3.34 -5.84
N LEU A 63 15.41 -3.98 -4.73
CA LEU A 63 16.34 -4.78 -3.93
C LEU A 63 16.26 -6.25 -4.31
N ASP A 64 17.37 -6.97 -4.12
CA ASP A 64 17.37 -8.42 -4.17
C ASP A 64 16.42 -8.96 -3.10
N ILE A 65 15.54 -9.89 -3.49
CA ILE A 65 14.57 -10.44 -2.54
C ILE A 65 15.26 -11.53 -1.74
N ASN A 66 15.60 -11.19 -0.51
CA ASN A 66 16.19 -12.06 0.49
C ASN A 66 15.35 -12.08 1.77
N ALA A 67 15.83 -12.79 2.80
CA ALA A 67 15.17 -12.87 4.10
C ALA A 67 14.83 -11.48 4.69
N LEU A 68 15.74 -10.50 4.57
CA LEU A 68 15.50 -9.12 5.02
C LEU A 68 14.29 -8.50 4.31
N VAL A 69 14.24 -8.54 2.97
CA VAL A 69 13.15 -7.92 2.20
C VAL A 69 11.82 -8.62 2.44
N ILE A 70 11.81 -9.95 2.58
CA ILE A 70 10.59 -10.72 2.88
C ILE A 70 10.05 -10.33 4.27
N VAL A 71 10.89 -10.37 5.30
CA VAL A 71 10.49 -10.00 6.66
C VAL A 71 10.05 -8.54 6.72
N PHE A 72 10.76 -7.64 6.02
CA PHE A 72 10.39 -6.24 5.93
C PHE A 72 9.01 -6.07 5.28
N ALA A 73 8.71 -6.77 4.17
CA ALA A 73 7.40 -6.69 3.52
C ALA A 73 6.26 -7.14 4.45
N PHE A 74 6.42 -8.24 5.18
CA PHE A 74 5.43 -8.67 6.17
C PHE A 74 5.33 -7.72 7.37
N ALA A 75 6.44 -7.18 7.85
CA ALA A 75 6.43 -6.19 8.93
C ALA A 75 5.66 -4.93 8.51
N MET A 76 5.93 -4.41 7.30
CA MET A 76 5.20 -3.27 6.73
C MET A 76 3.72 -3.58 6.53
N PHE A 77 3.37 -4.81 6.12
CA PHE A 77 1.98 -5.25 6.06
C PHE A 77 1.30 -5.19 7.44
N PHE A 78 1.89 -5.74 8.50
CA PHE A 78 1.26 -5.69 9.83
C PHE A 78 1.18 -4.27 10.40
N VAL A 79 2.18 -3.42 10.14
CA VAL A 79 2.12 -2.00 10.48
C VAL A 79 0.97 -1.33 9.73
N HIS A 80 0.83 -1.63 8.43
CA HIS A 80 -0.27 -1.15 7.61
C HIS A 80 -1.64 -1.58 8.13
N GLU A 81 -1.83 -2.85 8.50
CA GLU A 81 -3.08 -3.33 9.09
C GLU A 81 -3.43 -2.59 10.40
N ALA A 82 -2.43 -2.30 11.24
CA ALA A 82 -2.66 -1.50 12.44
C ALA A 82 -3.08 -0.07 12.11
N THR A 83 -2.46 0.55 11.10
CA THR A 83 -2.81 1.89 10.61
C THR A 83 -4.19 1.90 9.93
N ALA A 84 -4.56 0.87 9.18
CA ALA A 84 -5.87 0.71 8.55
C ALA A 84 -6.98 0.51 9.60
N LEU A 85 -6.73 -0.29 10.64
CA LEU A 85 -7.64 -0.39 11.78
C LEU A 85 -7.83 0.95 12.49
N TRP A 86 -6.76 1.74 12.60
CA TRP A 86 -6.85 3.10 13.16
C TRP A 86 -7.68 4.02 12.27
N ASP A 87 -7.47 3.97 10.96
CA ASP A 87 -8.21 4.74 9.97
C ASP A 87 -9.71 4.45 10.04
N VAL A 88 -10.12 3.19 9.88
CA VAL A 88 -11.53 2.80 9.89
C VAL A 88 -12.17 3.13 11.23
N SER A 89 -11.48 2.89 12.34
CA SER A 89 -11.95 3.26 13.69
C SER A 89 -12.20 4.77 13.82
N TYR A 90 -11.41 5.59 13.12
CA TYR A 90 -11.63 7.03 13.05
C TYR A 90 -12.78 7.39 12.10
N ALA A 91 -12.73 6.94 10.84
CA ALA A 91 -13.65 7.28 9.76
C ALA A 91 -15.11 7.00 10.14
N VAL A 92 -15.41 5.84 10.73
CA VAL A 92 -16.79 5.45 11.11
C VAL A 92 -17.40 6.33 12.21
N THR A 93 -16.59 7.09 12.95
CA THR A 93 -17.07 8.05 13.95
C THR A 93 -17.33 9.45 13.38
N ARG A 94 -17.02 9.64 12.09
CA ARG A 94 -16.97 10.93 11.41
C ARG A 94 -17.84 11.00 10.17
N ARG A 95 -17.96 9.91 9.42
CA ARG A 95 -18.72 9.82 8.19
C ARG A 95 -19.32 8.44 8.02
N ARG A 96 -20.26 8.32 7.08
CA ARG A 96 -20.75 7.01 6.64
C ARG A 96 -19.72 6.41 5.69
N VAL A 97 -19.13 5.28 6.08
CA VAL A 97 -18.34 4.43 5.19
C VAL A 97 -19.29 3.44 4.50
N SER A 98 -19.35 3.46 3.18
CA SER A 98 -20.36 2.70 2.44
C SER A 98 -19.99 1.21 2.30
N PRO A 99 -20.95 0.30 2.04
CA PRO A 99 -20.61 -1.10 1.77
C PRO A 99 -19.69 -1.30 0.56
N PHE A 100 -19.81 -0.45 -0.46
CA PHE A 100 -18.93 -0.47 -1.62
C PHE A 100 -17.50 -0.08 -1.23
N GLU A 101 -17.36 0.99 -0.47
CA GLU A 101 -16.08 1.47 0.06
C GLU A 101 -15.41 0.43 0.97
N GLN A 102 -16.17 -0.24 1.84
CA GLN A 102 -15.64 -1.36 2.62
C GLN A 102 -15.10 -2.49 1.74
N HIS A 103 -15.73 -2.75 0.60
CA HIS A 103 -15.21 -3.75 -0.35
C HIS A 103 -13.94 -3.27 -1.04
N VAL A 104 -13.84 -1.99 -1.39
CA VAL A 104 -12.60 -1.37 -1.90
C VAL A 104 -11.47 -1.50 -0.86
N HIS A 105 -11.76 -1.20 0.42
CA HIS A 105 -10.80 -1.38 1.50
C HIS A 105 -10.33 -2.83 1.63
N SER A 106 -11.22 -3.82 1.48
CA SER A 106 -10.82 -5.23 1.48
C SER A 106 -9.79 -5.56 0.37
N PHE A 107 -9.86 -4.92 -0.80
CA PHE A 107 -8.82 -5.08 -1.82
C PHE A 107 -7.52 -4.40 -1.39
N LEU A 108 -7.60 -3.18 -0.85
CA LEU A 108 -6.43 -2.43 -0.40
C LEU A 108 -5.68 -3.13 0.74
N GLU A 109 -6.38 -3.79 1.65
CA GLU A 109 -5.81 -4.60 2.75
C GLU A 109 -5.20 -5.91 2.21
N MET A 110 -5.94 -6.64 1.37
CA MET A 110 -5.54 -7.99 0.97
C MET A 110 -4.44 -8.02 -0.10
N ILE A 111 -4.38 -7.05 -1.03
CA ILE A 111 -3.38 -7.08 -2.11
C ILE A 111 -1.93 -7.00 -1.59
N PRO A 112 -1.58 -6.14 -0.62
CA PRO A 112 -0.26 -6.15 0.01
C PRO A 112 0.11 -7.51 0.61
N LEU A 113 -0.82 -8.19 1.30
CA LEU A 113 -0.59 -9.53 1.81
C LEU A 113 -0.37 -10.54 0.69
N MET A 114 -1.21 -10.52 -0.35
CA MET A 114 -1.07 -11.39 -1.52
C MET A 114 0.26 -11.18 -2.23
N ALA A 115 0.71 -9.93 -2.35
CA ALA A 115 2.02 -9.59 -2.90
C ALA A 115 3.17 -10.14 -2.05
N ALA A 116 3.12 -9.93 -0.73
CA ALA A 116 4.13 -10.46 0.20
C ALA A 116 4.20 -12.00 0.17
N LEU A 117 3.05 -12.68 0.15
CA LEU A 117 2.96 -14.13 0.02
C LEU A 117 3.51 -14.63 -1.32
N THR A 118 3.20 -13.94 -2.42
CA THR A 118 3.70 -14.29 -3.76
C THR A 118 5.22 -14.13 -3.83
N ILE A 119 5.76 -13.05 -3.26
CA ILE A 119 7.20 -12.81 -3.15
C ILE A 119 7.87 -13.90 -2.29
N ALA A 120 7.28 -14.25 -1.15
CA ALA A 120 7.81 -15.32 -0.30
C ALA A 120 7.79 -16.69 -1.01
N ALA A 121 6.75 -16.98 -1.80
CA ALA A 121 6.68 -18.21 -2.58
C ALA A 121 7.71 -18.26 -3.72
N LEU A 122 7.91 -17.13 -4.43
CA LEU A 122 8.93 -16.98 -5.46
C LEU A 122 10.37 -17.11 -4.90
N HIS A 123 10.56 -16.71 -3.65
CA HIS A 123 11.84 -16.73 -2.95
C HIS A 123 11.82 -17.70 -1.74
N TRP A 124 11.15 -18.84 -1.92
CA TRP A 124 10.86 -19.80 -0.85
C TRP A 124 12.08 -20.24 -0.02
N PRO A 125 13.26 -20.52 -0.60
CA PRO A 125 14.45 -20.85 0.20
C PRO A 125 14.82 -19.77 1.23
N GLN A 126 14.76 -18.49 0.85
CA GLN A 126 15.02 -17.37 1.76
C GLN A 126 13.86 -17.14 2.75
N ALA A 127 12.61 -17.42 2.36
CA ALA A 127 11.47 -17.38 3.27
C ALA A 127 11.60 -18.44 4.39
N LEU A 128 11.98 -19.67 4.05
CA LEU A 128 12.27 -20.73 5.02
C LEU A 128 13.50 -20.37 5.88
N ALA A 129 14.56 -19.85 5.26
CA ALA A 129 15.76 -19.44 5.98
C ALA A 129 15.46 -18.35 7.02
N ALA A 130 14.58 -17.39 6.70
CA ALA A 130 14.14 -16.34 7.64
C ALA A 130 13.45 -16.92 8.90
N LEU A 131 12.84 -18.10 8.79
CA LEU A 131 12.21 -18.83 9.88
C LEU A 131 13.13 -19.86 10.56
N GLY A 132 14.39 -19.99 10.11
CA GLY A 132 15.32 -21.02 10.58
C GLY A 132 14.96 -22.44 10.12
N LEU A 133 14.13 -22.57 9.07
CA LEU A 133 13.63 -23.82 8.52
C LEU A 133 14.24 -24.18 7.15
N GLY A 134 15.15 -23.35 6.62
CA GLY A 134 15.73 -23.50 5.29
C GLY A 134 17.10 -24.19 5.31
N ASP A 135 17.45 -24.83 4.19
CA ASP A 135 18.76 -25.47 3.97
C ASP A 135 19.88 -24.47 3.63
N GLU A 136 19.52 -23.22 3.32
CA GLU A 136 20.46 -22.13 3.04
C GLU A 136 20.42 -21.06 4.14
N PRO A 137 21.53 -20.32 4.38
CA PRO A 137 21.54 -19.24 5.35
C PRO A 137 20.64 -18.08 4.92
N ALA A 138 19.94 -17.49 5.89
CA ALA A 138 19.17 -16.26 5.68
C ALA A 138 20.11 -15.11 5.35
N ARG A 139 19.86 -14.41 4.24
CA ARG A 139 20.62 -13.23 3.85
C ARG A 139 19.94 -11.96 4.38
N TRP A 140 20.69 -11.21 5.18
CA TRP A 140 20.24 -9.99 5.86
C TRP A 140 20.95 -8.74 5.33
N GLU A 141 20.99 -8.58 4.01
CA GLU A 141 21.72 -7.50 3.35
C GLU A 141 20.83 -6.66 2.45
N ILE A 142 21.17 -5.38 2.28
CA ILE A 142 20.55 -4.51 1.29
C ILE A 142 21.39 -4.60 0.02
N ALA A 143 20.94 -5.40 -0.94
CA ALA A 143 21.59 -5.59 -2.23
C ALA A 143 20.63 -5.23 -3.36
N ARG A 144 21.17 -4.85 -4.53
CA ARG A 144 20.37 -4.68 -5.76
C ARG A 144 20.07 -6.04 -6.37
N LYS A 145 18.95 -6.14 -7.09
CA LYS A 145 18.62 -7.35 -7.86
C LYS A 145 19.74 -7.72 -8.83
N PRO A 146 20.18 -8.99 -8.87
CA PRO A 146 21.12 -9.47 -9.89
C PRO A 146 20.54 -9.34 -11.31
N ASP A 147 19.24 -9.61 -11.45
CA ASP A 147 18.47 -9.42 -12.68
C ASP A 147 17.35 -8.39 -12.42
N PRO A 148 17.60 -7.09 -12.67
CA PRO A 148 16.64 -6.04 -12.39
C PRO A 148 15.46 -6.05 -13.37
N LEU A 149 14.29 -5.63 -12.87
CA LEU A 149 13.13 -5.39 -13.74
C LEU A 149 13.46 -4.33 -14.81
N PRO A 150 12.80 -4.38 -15.98
CA PRO A 150 12.96 -3.34 -17.00
C PRO A 150 12.73 -1.96 -16.40
N ALA A 151 13.68 -1.04 -16.61
CA ALA A 151 13.61 0.31 -16.05
C ALA A 151 12.31 1.04 -16.42
N ALA A 152 11.81 0.82 -17.65
CA ALA A 152 10.53 1.35 -18.11
C ALA A 152 9.35 0.90 -17.23
N TYR A 153 9.32 -0.37 -16.81
CA TYR A 153 8.30 -0.89 -15.91
C TYR A 153 8.39 -0.23 -14.53
N VAL A 154 9.60 -0.17 -13.94
CA VAL A 154 9.83 0.45 -12.63
C VAL A 154 9.41 1.93 -12.63
N VAL A 155 9.85 2.69 -13.62
CA VAL A 155 9.47 4.11 -13.77
C VAL A 155 7.97 4.28 -13.97
N THR A 156 7.33 3.38 -14.74
CA THR A 156 5.88 3.41 -14.95
C THR A 156 5.12 3.15 -13.66
N VAL A 157 5.49 2.13 -12.89
CA VAL A 157 4.84 1.78 -11.62
C VAL A 157 5.03 2.88 -10.58
N LEU A 158 6.26 3.37 -10.39
CA LEU A 158 6.52 4.46 -9.43
C LEU A 158 5.88 5.77 -9.87
N GLY A 159 5.89 6.06 -11.16
CA GLY A 159 5.21 7.23 -11.73
C GLY A 159 3.69 7.15 -11.55
N ALA A 160 3.08 5.99 -11.81
CA ALA A 160 1.66 5.75 -11.57
C ALA A 160 1.33 5.91 -10.09
N ALA A 161 2.02 5.20 -9.19
CA ALA A 161 1.84 5.33 -7.74
C ALA A 161 1.94 6.79 -7.29
N PHE A 162 2.91 7.55 -7.79
CA PHE A 162 3.01 8.97 -7.46
C PHE A 162 1.83 9.78 -8.00
N LEU A 163 1.48 9.63 -9.27
CA LEU A 163 0.52 10.50 -9.95
C LEU A 163 -0.94 10.20 -9.58
N ILE A 164 -1.30 8.92 -9.43
CA ILE A 164 -2.69 8.49 -9.26
C ILE A 164 -3.00 7.98 -7.85
N GLU A 165 -2.00 7.64 -7.03
CA GLU A 165 -2.21 7.23 -5.64
C GLU A 165 -1.73 8.27 -4.63
N PHE A 166 -0.59 8.92 -4.85
CA PHE A 166 -0.07 9.89 -3.88
C PHE A 166 -0.66 11.30 -4.05
N LEU A 167 -0.58 11.85 -5.27
CA LEU A 167 -1.04 13.23 -5.52
C LEU A 167 -2.52 13.49 -5.20
N PRO A 168 -3.47 12.58 -5.47
CA PRO A 168 -4.87 12.81 -5.14
C PRO A 168 -5.11 12.99 -3.64
N PHE A 169 -4.43 12.21 -2.81
CA PHE A 169 -4.53 12.29 -1.34
C PHE A 169 -3.79 13.51 -0.78
N VAL A 170 -2.68 13.95 -1.39
CA VAL A 170 -2.07 15.25 -1.05
C VAL A 170 -3.02 16.41 -1.38
N ALA A 171 -3.69 16.35 -2.53
CA ALA A 171 -4.66 17.35 -2.91
C ALA A 171 -5.87 17.37 -1.96
N GLU A 172 -6.33 16.20 -1.54
CA GLU A 172 -7.39 16.03 -0.55
C GLU A 172 -7.00 16.54 0.84
N LEU A 173 -5.82 16.17 1.34
CA LEU A 173 -5.25 16.69 2.59
C LEU A 173 -5.27 18.23 2.59
N ARG A 174 -4.83 18.84 1.48
CA ARG A 174 -4.85 20.29 1.33
C ARG A 174 -6.27 20.87 1.31
N ARG A 175 -7.24 20.20 0.67
CA ARG A 175 -8.65 20.63 0.71
C ARG A 175 -9.20 20.57 2.13
N GLY A 176 -8.97 19.47 2.85
CA GLY A 176 -9.39 19.30 4.25
C GLY A 176 -8.77 20.34 5.18
N LEU A 177 -7.47 20.61 5.07
CA LEU A 177 -6.81 21.65 5.86
C LEU A 177 -7.40 23.03 5.58
N ARG A 178 -7.68 23.36 4.31
CA ARG A 178 -8.30 24.64 3.95
C ARG A 178 -9.72 24.75 4.50
N ALA A 179 -10.54 23.71 4.38
CA ALA A 179 -11.91 23.68 4.88
C ALA A 179 -11.98 23.86 6.40
N ALA A 180 -11.03 23.27 7.15
CA ALA A 180 -10.98 23.33 8.61
C ALA A 180 -10.13 24.48 9.18
N GLY A 181 -9.71 25.45 8.35
CA GLY A 181 -8.87 26.58 8.80
C GLY A 181 -7.51 26.16 9.38
N GLY A 182 -6.91 25.11 8.82
CA GLY A 182 -5.61 24.55 9.22
C GLY A 182 -5.68 23.40 10.23
N ARG A 183 -6.87 23.06 10.76
CA ARG A 183 -7.03 21.92 11.68
C ARG A 183 -7.08 20.60 10.90
N LEU A 184 -6.60 19.52 11.51
CA LEU A 184 -6.71 18.17 10.93
C LEU A 184 -8.13 17.61 11.00
N VAL A 185 -8.86 17.94 12.06
CA VAL A 185 -10.21 17.45 12.31
C VAL A 185 -11.18 18.65 12.23
N PRO A 186 -12.18 18.62 11.34
CA PRO A 186 -13.19 19.67 11.26
C PRO A 186 -14.15 19.57 12.46
N ASP A 187 -14.73 20.71 12.84
CA ASP A 187 -15.74 20.75 13.89
C ASP A 187 -16.93 19.86 13.48
N ARG A 188 -17.50 19.12 14.44
CA ARG A 188 -18.72 18.36 14.15
C ARG A 188 -19.84 19.35 13.84
N HIS A 189 -20.33 19.37 12.60
CA HIS A 189 -21.62 19.97 12.32
C HIS A 189 -22.66 19.22 13.16
N ARG A 190 -23.31 19.94 14.09
CA ARG A 190 -24.40 19.42 14.92
C ARG A 190 -25.61 19.08 14.07
#